data_AF-A0A964IJD9-F1
#
_entry.id   AF-A0A964IJD9-F1
#
_cell.length_a   1.000
_cell.length_b   1.000
_cell.length_c   1.000
_cell.angle_alpha   90.00
_cell.angle_beta   90.00
_cell.angle_gamma   90.00
#
_symmetry.space_group_name_H-M   'P 1'
#
loop_
_entity.id
_entity.type
_entity.pdbx_description
1 polymer ?
#
loop_
_entity_poly.entity_id
_entity_poly.type
_entity_poly.pdbx_seq_one_letter_code
_entity_poly.pdbx_strand_id
1 'polypeptide(L)'
;MKHRHQREIAQEILSKEIGYVRKPHANRLRVALIFPNTYFVGMSNLGFQTIYRLFNDQPDIVCERAFLPPKQELAALREAGTRIVTLESQTPVAEFDVIAFSVSFEWDYTNVLTMLRLAGVPLRAADRDYTHPLVVIGGAVTFVNPEPLAMFADVIAAGEGEALVPALVDAMASSSRSEQLKRLAQARGYYIPSFYDVEYAADGTIVRYLPREGTGAPPVV
;
A
#
# COMPACT_ATOMS: atom_id res chain seq x y z
N MET A 1 6.59 25.25 12.10
CA MET A 1 5.81 25.96 11.05
C MET A 1 5.37 25.07 9.89
N LYS A 2 6.17 24.10 9.38
CA LYS A 2 5.84 23.36 8.14
C LYS A 2 4.83 22.19 8.27
N HIS A 3 4.75 21.49 9.42
CA HIS A 3 3.69 20.50 9.69
C HIS A 3 2.26 21.08 9.66
N ARG A 4 2.13 22.40 9.89
CA ARG A 4 0.84 23.10 9.84
C ARG A 4 0.26 23.09 8.41
N HIS A 5 1.12 23.12 7.39
CA HIS A 5 0.69 23.24 6.00
C HIS A 5 -0.03 22.00 5.47
N GLN A 6 0.51 20.79 5.68
CA GLN A 6 -0.19 19.56 5.30
C GLN A 6 -1.54 19.40 6.02
N ARG A 7 -1.58 19.78 7.29
CA ARG A 7 -2.81 19.72 8.09
C ARG A 7 -3.86 20.71 7.61
N GLU A 8 -3.45 21.94 7.31
CA GLU A 8 -4.33 22.99 6.78
C GLU A 8 -4.90 22.58 5.41
N ILE A 9 -4.07 22.05 4.51
CA ILE A 9 -4.52 21.55 3.20
C ILE A 9 -5.50 20.39 3.36
N ALA A 10 -5.17 19.41 4.21
CA ALA A 10 -6.05 18.27 4.45
C ALA A 10 -7.42 18.71 4.99
N GLN A 11 -7.43 19.65 5.95
CA GLN A 11 -8.67 20.22 6.50
C GLN A 11 -9.46 21.00 5.45
N GLU A 12 -8.80 21.76 4.57
CA GLU A 12 -9.46 22.47 3.49
C GLU A 12 -10.10 21.51 2.48
N ILE A 13 -9.39 20.45 2.07
CA ILE A 13 -9.92 19.41 1.18
C ILE A 13 -11.17 18.78 1.81
N LEU A 14 -11.07 18.30 3.05
CA LEU A 14 -12.17 17.65 3.76
C LEU A 14 -13.36 18.58 4.02
N SER A 15 -13.13 19.89 4.16
CA SER A 15 -14.21 20.87 4.32
C SER A 15 -15.11 21.00 3.08
N LYS A 16 -14.58 20.61 1.91
CA LYS A 16 -15.26 20.66 0.62
C LYS A 16 -15.69 19.27 0.12
N GLU A 17 -15.11 18.21 0.67
CA GLU A 17 -15.40 16.83 0.30
C GLU A 17 -16.64 16.29 1.03
N ILE A 18 -17.48 15.55 0.31
CA ILE A 18 -18.62 14.84 0.87
C ILE A 18 -18.35 13.34 0.78
N GLY A 19 -18.67 12.58 1.83
CA GLY A 19 -18.63 11.12 1.81
C GLY A 19 -17.33 10.50 2.30
N TYR A 20 -16.39 11.28 2.83
CA TYR A 20 -15.26 10.71 3.56
C TYR A 20 -15.74 10.07 4.88
N VAL A 21 -15.06 9.00 5.29
CA VAL A 21 -15.38 8.25 6.51
C VAL A 21 -14.32 8.55 7.56
N ARG A 22 -14.75 8.81 8.79
CA ARG A 22 -13.86 8.96 9.95
C ARG A 22 -14.25 7.97 11.04
N LYS A 23 -13.32 7.11 11.43
CA LYS A 23 -13.49 6.13 12.51
C LYS A 23 -12.40 6.32 13.57
N PRO A 24 -12.67 6.02 14.85
CA PRO A 24 -11.63 5.98 15.87
C PRO A 24 -10.66 4.82 15.60
N HIS A 25 -9.37 5.05 15.78
CA HIS A 25 -8.32 4.08 15.52
C HIS A 25 -8.27 2.92 16.52
N ALA A 26 -8.74 3.15 17.75
CA ALA A 26 -8.65 2.16 18.82
C ALA A 26 -9.36 0.84 18.44
N ASN A 27 -8.67 -0.28 18.70
CA ASN A 27 -9.13 -1.65 18.48
C ASN A 27 -9.54 -1.96 17.01
N ARG A 28 -8.89 -1.32 16.03
CA ARG A 28 -9.13 -1.55 14.61
C ARG A 28 -7.84 -1.81 13.86
N LEU A 29 -7.93 -2.59 12.78
CA LEU A 29 -6.88 -2.65 11.77
C LEU A 29 -6.82 -1.30 11.05
N ARG A 30 -5.65 -0.67 11.05
CA ARG A 30 -5.42 0.64 10.44
C ARG A 30 -4.79 0.46 9.07
N VAL A 31 -5.52 0.87 8.04
CA VAL A 31 -5.08 0.82 6.65
C VAL A 31 -4.89 2.24 6.11
N ALA A 32 -3.67 2.56 5.67
CA ALA A 32 -3.40 3.75 4.88
C ALA A 32 -3.54 3.37 3.39
N LEU A 33 -4.65 3.73 2.77
CA LEU A 33 -4.90 3.52 1.35
C LEU A 33 -4.31 4.67 0.54
N ILE A 34 -3.30 4.38 -0.24
CA ILE A 34 -2.50 5.38 -0.93
C ILE A 34 -2.77 5.36 -2.43
N PHE A 35 -3.13 6.51 -2.98
CA PHE A 35 -3.07 6.71 -4.42
C PHE A 35 -1.76 7.44 -4.76
N PRO A 36 -0.86 6.86 -5.57
CA PRO A 36 0.47 7.41 -5.86
C PRO A 36 0.44 8.59 -6.84
N ASN A 37 -0.57 9.45 -6.74
CA ASN A 37 -0.76 10.64 -7.56
C ASN A 37 -1.51 11.69 -6.72
N THR A 38 -1.85 12.82 -7.34
CA THR A 38 -2.59 13.91 -6.68
C THR A 38 -3.97 13.45 -6.21
N TYR A 39 -4.50 14.15 -5.20
CA TYR A 39 -5.86 13.95 -4.69
C TYR A 39 -6.92 13.90 -5.80
N PHE A 40 -6.90 14.87 -6.72
CA PHE A 40 -7.89 14.94 -7.80
C PHE A 40 -7.87 13.74 -8.74
N VAL A 41 -6.68 13.23 -9.07
CA VAL A 41 -6.52 12.03 -9.91
C VAL A 41 -7.01 10.80 -9.15
N GLY A 42 -6.61 10.64 -7.89
CA GLY A 42 -7.05 9.51 -7.07
C GLY A 42 -8.56 9.48 -6.82
N MET A 43 -9.17 10.65 -6.59
CA MET A 43 -10.61 10.77 -6.43
C MET A 43 -11.39 10.66 -7.74
N SER A 44 -10.71 10.70 -8.89
CA SER A 44 -11.31 10.38 -10.19
C SER A 44 -11.21 8.88 -10.51
N ASN A 45 -10.64 8.06 -9.62
CA ASN A 45 -10.48 6.62 -9.81
C ASN A 45 -11.55 5.84 -9.03
N LEU A 46 -12.48 5.21 -9.76
CA LEU A 46 -13.56 4.44 -9.14
C LEU A 46 -13.04 3.23 -8.36
N GLY A 47 -12.03 2.52 -8.86
CA GLY A 47 -11.44 1.38 -8.16
C GLY A 47 -10.87 1.77 -6.80
N PHE A 48 -10.15 2.89 -6.73
CA PHE A 48 -9.65 3.44 -5.46
C PHE A 48 -10.78 3.77 -4.49
N GLN A 49 -11.84 4.43 -4.95
CA GLN A 49 -13.01 4.74 -4.12
C GLN A 49 -13.73 3.47 -3.63
N THR A 50 -13.85 2.45 -4.50
CA THR A 50 -14.44 1.16 -4.14
C THR A 50 -13.65 0.48 -3.05
N ILE A 51 -12.31 0.39 -3.16
CA ILE A 51 -11.47 -0.18 -2.10
C ILE A 51 -11.58 0.60 -0.80
N TYR A 52 -11.55 1.94 -0.87
CA TYR A 52 -11.73 2.79 0.30
C TYR A 52 -13.04 2.48 1.03
N ARG A 53 -14.13 2.33 0.29
CA ARG A 53 -15.43 1.95 0.82
C ARG A 53 -15.43 0.53 1.38
N LEU A 54 -14.93 -0.45 0.65
CA LEU A 54 -14.90 -1.85 1.09
C LEU A 54 -14.18 -2.03 2.43
N PHE A 55 -13.05 -1.36 2.63
CA PHE A 55 -12.40 -1.35 3.93
C PHE A 55 -13.25 -0.64 4.99
N ASN A 56 -13.81 0.52 4.67
CA ASN A 56 -14.60 1.30 5.63
C ASN A 56 -16.01 0.75 5.90
N ASP A 57 -16.51 -0.19 5.11
CA ASP A 57 -17.75 -0.90 5.41
C ASP A 57 -17.52 -1.99 6.48
N GLN A 58 -16.26 -2.40 6.73
CA GLN A 58 -15.91 -3.33 7.81
C GLN A 58 -15.84 -2.61 9.17
N PRO A 59 -16.53 -3.08 10.23
CA PRO A 59 -16.57 -2.39 11.52
C PRO A 59 -15.21 -2.30 12.23
N ASP A 60 -14.36 -3.31 12.02
CA ASP A 60 -13.07 -3.48 12.70
C ASP A 60 -11.88 -2.90 11.91
N ILE A 61 -12.16 -2.16 10.83
CA ILE A 61 -11.14 -1.51 10.01
C ILE A 61 -11.37 0.00 10.02
N VAL A 62 -10.29 0.75 10.17
CA VAL A 62 -10.23 2.16 9.80
C VAL A 62 -9.32 2.29 8.59
N CYS A 63 -9.89 2.79 7.50
CA CYS A 63 -9.14 3.05 6.28
C CYS A 63 -9.11 4.55 6.03
N GLU A 64 -7.90 5.10 5.92
CA GLU A 64 -7.65 6.50 5.67
C GLU A 64 -6.80 6.65 4.41
N ARG A 65 -6.97 7.77 3.70
CA ARG A 65 -6.37 8.00 2.40
C ARG A 65 -5.10 8.81 2.52
N ALA A 66 -4.13 8.55 1.66
CA ALA A 66 -3.01 9.46 1.44
C ALA A 66 -2.73 9.61 -0.05
N PHE A 67 -2.19 10.77 -0.42
CA PHE A 67 -1.94 11.15 -1.81
C PHE A 67 -0.54 11.73 -1.95
N LEU A 68 -0.01 11.70 -3.17
CA LEU A 68 1.27 12.33 -3.45
C LEU A 68 1.13 13.85 -3.34
N PRO A 69 1.93 14.52 -2.47
CA PRO A 69 1.93 15.97 -2.40
C PRO A 69 2.39 16.60 -3.73
N PRO A 70 1.86 17.77 -4.12
CA PRO A 70 2.36 18.54 -5.26
C PRO A 70 3.88 18.75 -5.20
N LYS A 71 4.53 18.89 -6.37
CA LYS A 71 6.00 18.97 -6.48
C LYS A 71 6.61 20.06 -5.59
N GLN A 72 5.94 21.20 -5.44
CA GLN A 72 6.39 22.31 -4.61
C GLN A 72 6.44 21.92 -3.12
N GLU A 73 5.43 21.22 -2.63
CA GLU A 73 5.37 20.71 -1.26
C GLU A 73 6.37 19.58 -1.03
N LEU A 74 6.56 18.73 -2.04
CA LEU A 74 7.47 17.59 -1.98
C LEU A 74 8.91 17.99 -1.63
N ALA A 75 9.41 19.08 -2.22
CA ALA A 75 10.73 19.62 -1.91
C ALA A 75 10.81 20.08 -0.45
N ALA A 76 9.81 20.84 0.00
CA ALA A 76 9.74 21.34 1.37
C ALA A 76 9.65 20.22 2.41
N LEU A 77 8.92 19.14 2.12
CA LEU A 77 8.80 17.96 2.99
C LEU A 77 10.11 17.20 3.09
N ARG A 78 10.82 17.02 1.97
CA ARG A 78 12.13 16.36 1.95
C ARG A 78 13.16 17.15 2.74
N GLU A 79 13.25 18.47 2.53
CA GLU A 79 14.16 19.33 3.28
C GLU A 79 13.87 19.35 4.78
N ALA A 80 12.59 19.31 5.16
CA ALA A 80 12.18 19.35 6.56
C ALA A 80 12.25 17.98 7.25
N GLY A 81 12.47 16.89 6.51
CA GLY A 81 12.35 15.52 7.04
C GLY A 81 10.92 15.14 7.47
N THR A 82 9.93 15.94 7.10
CA THR A 82 8.52 15.77 7.51
C THR A 82 7.92 14.53 6.86
N ARG A 83 7.26 13.70 7.67
CA ARG A 83 6.55 12.51 7.18
C ARG A 83 5.22 12.88 6.53
N ILE A 84 4.82 12.14 5.50
CA ILE A 84 3.47 12.25 4.95
C ILE A 84 2.44 11.70 5.94
N VAL A 85 1.27 12.31 5.94
CA VAL A 85 0.14 11.99 6.81
C VAL A 85 -1.09 11.63 5.98
N THR A 86 -2.03 10.93 6.60
CA THR A 86 -3.33 10.64 5.99
C THR A 86 -4.24 11.86 5.93
N LEU A 87 -5.21 11.85 5.02
CA LEU A 87 -6.11 12.96 4.78
C LEU A 87 -7.10 13.14 5.93
N GLU A 88 -7.68 12.06 6.47
CA GLU A 88 -8.79 12.08 7.43
C GLU A 88 -8.36 12.54 8.82
N SER A 89 -7.31 11.92 9.38
CA SER A 89 -6.85 12.20 10.74
C SER A 89 -5.52 12.95 10.81
N GLN A 90 -4.82 13.09 9.67
CA GLN A 90 -3.45 13.61 9.63
C GLN A 90 -2.49 12.81 10.51
N THR A 91 -2.72 11.50 10.60
CA THR A 91 -1.82 10.54 11.25
C THR A 91 -0.68 10.19 10.30
N PRO A 92 0.59 10.14 10.76
CA PRO A 92 1.70 9.71 9.92
C PRO A 92 1.45 8.34 9.30
N VAL A 93 1.70 8.21 8.00
CA VAL A 93 1.42 6.98 7.24
C VAL A 93 2.16 5.76 7.80
N ALA A 94 3.37 5.95 8.32
CA ALA A 94 4.16 4.87 8.92
C ALA A 94 3.60 4.34 10.25
N GLU A 95 2.62 5.01 10.86
CA GLU A 95 1.98 4.54 12.10
C GLU A 95 0.84 3.56 11.84
N PHE A 96 0.44 3.33 10.58
CA PHE A 96 -0.60 2.38 10.21
C PHE A 96 -0.07 0.94 10.22
N ASP A 97 -0.97 -0.04 10.24
CA ASP A 97 -0.60 -1.46 10.24
C ASP A 97 -0.33 -1.95 8.81
N VAL A 98 -1.08 -1.38 7.85
CA VAL A 98 -0.95 -1.66 6.41
C VAL A 98 -0.86 -0.37 5.62
N ILE A 99 0.11 -0.30 4.70
CA ILE A 99 0.12 0.67 3.61
C ILE A 99 -0.34 -0.04 2.34
N ALA A 100 -1.51 0.31 1.84
CA ALA A 100 -2.08 -0.27 0.63
C ALA A 100 -1.98 0.73 -0.52
N PHE A 101 -1.06 0.52 -1.46
CA PHE A 101 -1.00 1.32 -2.70
C PHE A 101 -2.00 0.81 -3.72
N SER A 102 -2.78 1.73 -4.30
CA SER A 102 -3.64 1.48 -5.45
C SER A 102 -3.03 2.15 -6.69
N VAL A 103 -2.25 1.39 -7.45
CA VAL A 103 -1.46 1.89 -8.58
C VAL A 103 -2.20 1.63 -9.89
N SER A 104 -2.55 2.69 -10.60
CA SER A 104 -3.35 2.57 -11.84
C SER A 104 -2.51 2.60 -13.11
N PHE A 105 -1.34 3.22 -13.08
CA PHE A 105 -0.49 3.42 -14.26
C PHE A 105 0.98 3.17 -13.91
N GLU A 106 1.75 2.67 -14.89
CA GLU A 106 3.18 2.39 -14.75
C GLU A 106 4.01 3.64 -14.46
N TRP A 107 3.54 4.80 -14.94
CA TRP A 107 4.15 6.10 -14.64
C TRP A 107 4.20 6.42 -13.13
N ASP A 108 3.29 5.84 -12.34
CA ASP A 108 3.22 6.09 -10.90
C ASP A 108 4.18 5.21 -10.07
N TYR A 109 4.95 4.29 -10.68
CA TYR A 109 5.87 3.43 -9.93
C TYR A 109 6.92 4.21 -9.14
N THR A 110 7.46 5.26 -9.73
CA THR A 110 8.44 6.13 -9.04
C THR A 110 7.78 6.98 -7.94
N ASN A 111 6.46 7.23 -8.06
CA ASN A 111 5.70 7.91 -7.02
C ASN A 111 5.48 7.00 -5.80
N VAL A 112 5.26 5.69 -5.99
CA VAL A 112 5.23 4.71 -4.88
C VAL A 112 6.52 4.79 -4.06
N LEU A 113 7.68 4.73 -4.72
CA LEU A 113 8.98 4.85 -4.05
C LEU A 113 9.16 6.20 -3.34
N THR A 114 8.70 7.27 -3.98
CA THR A 114 8.73 8.61 -3.39
C THR A 114 7.88 8.68 -2.12
N MET A 115 6.68 8.09 -2.13
CA MET A 115 5.78 8.09 -0.98
C MET A 115 6.28 7.20 0.16
N LEU A 116 6.86 6.02 -0.13
CA LEU A 116 7.54 5.20 0.88
C LEU A 116 8.67 5.97 1.57
N ARG A 117 9.51 6.66 0.78
CA ARG A 117 10.58 7.52 1.33
C ARG A 117 10.04 8.63 2.21
N LEU A 118 8.96 9.30 1.77
CA LEU A 118 8.32 10.35 2.55
C LEU A 118 7.63 9.82 3.82
N ALA A 119 7.11 8.59 3.80
CA ALA A 119 6.58 7.93 4.98
C ALA A 119 7.69 7.53 5.96
N GLY A 120 8.95 7.45 5.50
CA GLY A 120 10.06 6.96 6.30
C GLY A 120 10.09 5.44 6.41
N VAL A 121 9.47 4.74 5.46
CA VAL A 121 9.46 3.28 5.36
C VAL A 121 10.61 2.84 4.43
N PRO A 122 11.39 1.81 4.77
CA PRO A 122 12.42 1.27 3.88
C PRO A 122 11.86 0.94 2.50
N LEU A 123 12.63 1.28 1.47
CA LEU A 123 12.17 1.14 0.09
C LEU A 123 12.04 -0.33 -0.30
N ARG A 124 13.08 -1.13 -0.05
CA ARG A 124 13.08 -2.56 -0.39
C ARG A 124 12.34 -3.33 0.70
N ALA A 125 11.55 -4.31 0.29
CA ALA A 125 10.85 -5.20 1.21
C ALA A 125 11.82 -5.96 2.14
N ALA A 126 13.00 -6.34 1.62
CA ALA A 126 14.04 -7.02 2.38
C ALA A 126 14.62 -6.21 3.56
N ASP A 127 14.48 -4.88 3.53
CA ASP A 127 14.97 -3.98 4.57
C ASP A 127 13.91 -3.69 5.65
N ARG A 128 12.71 -4.29 5.55
CA ARG A 128 11.61 -4.08 6.50
C ARG A 128 11.54 -5.20 7.52
N ASP A 129 11.32 -4.80 8.77
CA ASP A 129 11.06 -5.71 9.89
C ASP A 129 9.64 -5.50 10.48
N TYR A 130 9.32 -6.24 11.54
CA TYR A 130 8.02 -6.23 12.22
C TYR A 130 7.58 -4.86 12.77
N THR A 131 8.48 -3.86 12.87
CA THR A 131 8.15 -2.50 13.34
C THR A 131 7.58 -1.62 12.24
N HIS A 132 7.74 -2.03 10.98
CA HIS A 132 7.25 -1.29 9.82
C HIS A 132 5.83 -1.74 9.44
N PRO A 133 5.01 -0.93 8.75
CA PRO A 133 3.75 -1.39 8.18
C PRO A 133 3.97 -2.46 7.11
N LEU A 134 2.98 -3.32 6.90
CA LEU A 134 2.94 -4.21 5.75
C LEU A 134 2.63 -3.39 4.49
N VAL A 135 3.51 -3.43 3.49
CA VAL A 135 3.33 -2.73 2.21
C VAL A 135 2.68 -3.64 1.19
N VAL A 136 1.42 -3.34 0.88
CA VAL A 136 0.60 -4.02 -0.12
C VAL A 136 0.51 -3.14 -1.36
N ILE A 137 0.74 -3.68 -2.54
CA ILE A 137 0.56 -2.97 -3.81
C ILE A 137 -0.48 -3.70 -4.64
N GLY A 138 -1.55 -3.00 -4.99
CA GLY A 138 -2.60 -3.45 -5.90
C GLY A 138 -2.89 -2.42 -6.98
N GLY A 139 -4.02 -2.59 -7.67
CA GLY A 139 -4.49 -1.72 -8.75
C GLY A 139 -4.25 -2.32 -10.14
N ALA A 140 -4.65 -1.61 -11.19
CA ALA A 140 -4.68 -2.15 -12.56
C ALA A 140 -3.32 -2.69 -13.02
N VAL A 141 -2.21 -2.07 -12.57
CA VAL A 141 -0.85 -2.47 -12.97
C VAL A 141 -0.47 -3.88 -12.53
N THR A 142 -1.05 -4.38 -11.43
CA THR A 142 -0.70 -5.71 -10.92
C THR A 142 -1.28 -6.84 -11.74
N PHE A 143 -2.31 -6.57 -12.56
CA PHE A 143 -2.84 -7.52 -13.54
C PHE A 143 -1.99 -7.58 -14.81
N VAL A 144 -1.25 -6.51 -15.11
CA VAL A 144 -0.42 -6.43 -16.32
C VAL A 144 0.96 -7.00 -16.04
N ASN A 145 1.69 -6.39 -15.10
CA ASN A 145 3.01 -6.86 -14.69
C ASN A 145 3.37 -6.28 -13.31
N PRO A 146 3.36 -7.09 -12.23
CA PRO A 146 3.72 -6.62 -10.91
C PRO A 146 5.23 -6.56 -10.65
N GLU A 147 6.06 -7.18 -11.49
CA GLU A 147 7.50 -7.35 -11.26
C GLU A 147 8.30 -6.05 -11.07
N PRO A 148 8.03 -4.95 -11.80
CA PRO A 148 8.72 -3.69 -11.58
C PRO A 148 8.60 -3.15 -10.14
N LEU A 149 7.54 -3.55 -9.42
CA LEU A 149 7.29 -3.14 -8.03
C LEU A 149 7.57 -4.26 -7.01
N ALA A 150 7.82 -5.49 -7.46
CA ALA A 150 7.93 -6.67 -6.60
C ALA A 150 9.02 -6.53 -5.52
N MET A 151 10.18 -5.97 -5.84
CA MET A 151 11.26 -5.77 -4.86
C MET A 151 10.94 -4.74 -3.75
N PHE A 152 9.88 -3.94 -3.94
CA PHE A 152 9.44 -2.89 -3.02
C PHE A 152 8.13 -3.24 -2.32
N ALA A 153 7.45 -4.31 -2.71
CA ALA A 153 6.20 -4.78 -2.11
C ALA A 153 6.48 -5.94 -1.14
N ASP A 154 5.84 -5.93 0.02
CA ASP A 154 5.77 -7.14 0.85
C ASP A 154 4.74 -8.10 0.25
N VAL A 155 3.66 -7.54 -0.30
CA VAL A 155 2.54 -8.25 -0.90
C VAL A 155 2.09 -7.53 -2.16
N ILE A 156 1.91 -8.27 -3.24
CA ILE A 156 1.21 -7.82 -4.44
C ILE A 156 -0.23 -8.36 -4.37
N ALA A 157 -1.21 -7.49 -4.57
CA ALA A 157 -2.63 -7.79 -4.53
C ALA A 157 -3.21 -7.68 -5.95
N ALA A 158 -3.19 -8.80 -6.68
CA ALA A 158 -3.68 -8.93 -8.05
C ALA A 158 -5.05 -9.62 -8.06
N GLY A 159 -6.11 -8.83 -8.09
CA GLY A 159 -7.48 -9.34 -8.04
C GLY A 159 -8.50 -8.25 -7.76
N GLU A 160 -9.76 -8.66 -7.69
CA GLU A 160 -10.87 -7.77 -7.33
C GLU A 160 -10.88 -7.53 -5.82
N GLY A 161 -11.08 -6.27 -5.43
CA GLY A 161 -10.99 -5.84 -4.03
C GLY A 161 -11.89 -6.62 -3.07
N GLU A 162 -13.08 -6.97 -3.55
CA GLU A 162 -14.11 -7.70 -2.82
C GLU A 162 -13.63 -9.06 -2.33
N ALA A 163 -12.78 -9.74 -3.12
CA ALA A 163 -12.19 -11.02 -2.76
C ALA A 163 -10.94 -10.86 -1.88
N LEU A 164 -10.22 -9.75 -2.05
CA LEU A 164 -8.92 -9.53 -1.42
C LEU A 164 -9.06 -9.02 0.03
N VAL A 165 -9.95 -8.06 0.28
CA VAL A 165 -10.09 -7.42 1.61
C VAL A 165 -10.32 -8.43 2.74
N PRO A 166 -11.24 -9.41 2.64
CA PRO A 166 -11.46 -10.38 3.72
C PRO A 166 -10.22 -11.23 4.03
N ALA A 167 -9.49 -11.66 3.00
CA ALA A 167 -8.28 -12.47 3.17
C ALA A 167 -7.13 -11.66 3.79
N LEU A 168 -7.01 -10.37 3.46
CA LEU A 168 -6.07 -9.47 4.13
C LEU A 168 -6.39 -9.35 5.62
N VAL A 169 -7.66 -9.15 5.96
CA VAL A 169 -8.10 -9.01 7.35
C VAL A 169 -7.82 -10.27 8.15
N ASP A 170 -8.14 -11.46 7.61
CA ASP A 170 -7.83 -12.74 8.27
C ASP A 170 -6.31 -12.89 8.49
N ALA A 171 -5.50 -12.59 7.47
CA ALA A 171 -4.06 -12.69 7.60
C ALA A 171 -3.52 -11.78 8.72
N MET A 172 -3.99 -10.53 8.77
CA MET A 172 -3.57 -9.54 9.77
C MET A 172 -3.98 -9.88 11.21
N ALA A 173 -4.89 -10.83 11.43
CA ALA A 173 -5.17 -11.36 12.76
C ALA A 173 -4.00 -12.18 13.35
N SER A 174 -3.03 -12.57 12.51
CA SER A 174 -1.82 -13.27 12.95
C SER A 174 -0.80 -12.32 13.59
N SER A 175 -0.12 -12.78 14.64
CA SER A 175 0.83 -11.99 15.42
C SER A 175 2.21 -11.82 14.80
N SER A 176 2.53 -12.58 13.74
CA SER A 176 3.84 -12.49 13.07
C SER A 176 3.71 -12.20 11.58
N ARG A 177 4.61 -11.38 11.05
CA ARG A 177 4.67 -11.07 9.62
C ARG A 177 4.87 -12.32 8.76
N SER A 178 5.68 -13.27 9.21
CA SER A 178 5.89 -14.52 8.45
C SER A 178 4.59 -15.28 8.25
N GLU A 179 3.77 -15.41 9.29
CA GLU A 179 2.47 -16.09 9.19
C GLU A 179 1.45 -15.27 8.40
N GLN A 180 1.45 -13.93 8.52
CA GLN A 180 0.64 -13.06 7.66
C GLN A 180 0.94 -13.31 6.18
N LEU A 181 2.23 -13.31 5.79
CA LEU A 181 2.65 -13.53 4.41
C LEU A 181 2.31 -14.94 3.92
N LYS A 182 2.52 -15.98 4.73
CA LYS A 182 2.15 -17.37 4.37
C LYS A 182 0.65 -17.52 4.15
N ARG A 183 -0.19 -16.95 5.02
CA ARG A 183 -1.65 -16.97 4.86
C ARG A 183 -2.07 -16.26 3.58
N LEU A 184 -1.52 -15.07 3.32
CA LEU A 184 -1.77 -14.35 2.08
C LEU A 184 -1.33 -15.15 0.86
N ALA A 185 -0.19 -15.83 0.90
CA ALA A 185 0.27 -16.67 -0.20
C ALA A 185 -0.68 -17.85 -0.52
N GLN A 186 -1.52 -18.29 0.42
CA GLN A 186 -2.56 -19.30 0.17
C GLN A 186 -3.87 -18.70 -0.36
N ALA A 187 -4.06 -17.39 -0.20
CA ALA A 187 -5.26 -16.71 -0.64
C ALA A 187 -5.15 -16.36 -2.13
N ARG A 188 -6.27 -16.49 -2.85
CA ARG A 188 -6.34 -16.18 -4.28
C ARG A 188 -6.07 -14.69 -4.51
N GLY A 189 -5.24 -14.39 -5.51
CA GLY A 189 -4.95 -13.02 -5.93
C GLY A 189 -3.87 -12.31 -5.11
N TYR A 190 -3.13 -13.05 -4.28
CA TYR A 190 -1.97 -12.51 -3.57
C TYR A 190 -0.68 -13.17 -4.06
N TYR A 191 0.25 -12.32 -4.49
CA TYR A 191 1.60 -12.70 -4.85
C TYR A 191 2.58 -12.14 -3.81
N ILE A 192 3.43 -13.00 -3.23
CA ILE A 192 4.43 -12.61 -2.24
C ILE A 192 5.82 -12.68 -2.89
N PRO A 193 6.41 -11.57 -3.36
CA PRO A 193 7.66 -11.61 -4.12
C PRO A 193 8.81 -12.34 -3.43
N SER A 194 8.93 -12.17 -2.11
CA SER A 194 9.99 -12.80 -1.32
C SER A 194 9.92 -14.34 -1.24
N PHE A 195 8.81 -14.94 -1.68
CA PHE A 195 8.60 -16.38 -1.68
C PHE A 195 9.01 -17.06 -2.99
N TYR A 196 9.54 -16.33 -3.96
CA TYR A 196 9.94 -16.88 -5.25
C TYR A 196 11.40 -16.55 -5.55
N ASP A 197 12.09 -17.53 -6.15
CA ASP A 197 13.38 -17.33 -6.81
C ASP A 197 13.17 -17.23 -8.32
N VAL A 198 13.87 -16.29 -8.96
CA VAL A 198 13.80 -16.08 -10.40
C VAL A 198 15.01 -16.73 -11.04
N GLU A 199 14.78 -17.70 -11.93
CA GLU A 199 15.84 -18.31 -12.73
C GLU A 199 16.02 -17.54 -14.02
N TYR A 200 17.23 -17.03 -14.25
CA TYR A 200 17.60 -16.29 -15.46
C TYR A 200 18.46 -17.14 -16.39
N ALA A 201 18.22 -17.02 -17.69
CA ALA A 201 19.09 -17.57 -18.71
C ALA A 201 20.39 -16.75 -18.82
N ALA A 202 21.37 -17.28 -19.56
CA ALA A 202 22.66 -16.60 -19.76
C ALA A 202 22.54 -15.24 -20.45
N ASP A 203 21.46 -14.99 -21.20
CA ASP A 203 21.16 -13.71 -21.86
C ASP A 203 20.38 -12.73 -20.97
N GLY A 204 20.09 -13.11 -19.72
CA GLY A 204 19.33 -12.30 -18.77
C GLY A 204 17.80 -12.37 -18.92
N THR A 205 17.28 -13.21 -19.82
CA THR A 205 15.84 -13.47 -19.91
C THR A 205 15.36 -14.36 -18.76
N ILE A 206 14.10 -14.20 -18.35
CA ILE A 206 13.50 -15.01 -17.29
C ILE A 206 13.10 -16.37 -17.85
N VAL A 207 13.62 -17.44 -17.24
CA VAL A 207 13.25 -18.81 -17.57
C VAL A 207 12.00 -19.21 -16.81
N ARG A 208 12.00 -19.02 -15.49
CA ARG A 208 10.87 -19.37 -14.61
C ARG A 208 10.98 -18.72 -13.24
N TYR A 209 9.84 -18.72 -12.55
CA TYR A 209 9.72 -18.40 -11.13
C TYR A 209 9.56 -19.71 -10.35
N LEU A 210 10.34 -19.90 -9.31
CA LEU A 210 10.33 -21.09 -8.47
C LEU A 210 9.88 -20.72 -7.06
N PRO A 211 8.77 -21.29 -6.55
CA PRO A 211 8.41 -21.13 -5.15
C PRO A 211 9.51 -21.65 -4.24
N ARG A 212 9.86 -20.88 -3.21
CA ARG A 212 10.82 -21.27 -2.18
C ARG A 212 10.21 -22.33 -1.26
N GLU A 213 11.00 -23.35 -0.95
CA GLU A 213 10.58 -24.41 -0.03
C GLU A 213 10.16 -23.84 1.34
N GLY A 214 9.11 -24.41 1.94
CA GLY A 214 8.59 -24.00 3.25
C GLY A 214 7.75 -22.72 3.28
N THR A 215 7.60 -22.01 2.15
CA THR A 215 6.73 -20.83 2.06
C THR A 215 5.27 -21.18 1.79
N GLY A 216 5.01 -22.34 1.18
CA GLY A 216 3.70 -22.77 0.72
C GLY A 216 3.21 -22.04 -0.53
N ALA A 217 4.00 -21.14 -1.11
CA ALA A 217 3.57 -20.32 -2.24
C ALA A 217 3.20 -21.19 -3.47
N PRO A 218 2.11 -20.88 -4.18
CA PRO A 218 1.68 -21.67 -5.33
C PRO A 218 2.62 -21.46 -6.52
N PRO A 219 2.75 -22.44 -7.44
CA PRO A 219 3.60 -22.29 -8.63
C PRO A 219 3.07 -21.23 -9.62
N VAL A 220 1.79 -20.89 -9.53
CA VAL A 220 1.13 -19.85 -10.33
C VAL A 220 0.21 -19.07 -9.39
N VAL A 221 0.26 -17.74 -9.47
CA VAL A 221 -0.63 -16.83 -8.72
C VAL A 221 -1.79 -16.39 -9.59
#